data_AF-A0A1F4HDL8-F1
#
_entry.id   AF-A0A1F4HDL8-F1
#
_cell.length_a   1.000
_cell.length_b   1.000
_cell.length_c   1.000
_cell.angle_alpha   90.00
_cell.angle_beta   90.00
_cell.angle_gamma   90.00
#
_symmetry.space_group_name_H-M   'P 1'
#
loop_
_entity.id
_entity.type
_entity.pdbx_description
1 polymer ?
#
loop_
_entity_poly.entity_id
_entity_poly.type
_entity_poly.pdbx_seq_one_letter_code
_entity_poly.pdbx_strand_id
1 'polypeptide(L)' 'MKIPYDKLLHFAVGALITALVVVVTDSLAVAGAAVLLAGAGREFYDAYHRDTNTADIWDIVATCAGWIPVALVVQISQR' A
#
# COMPACT_ATOMS: atom_id res chain seq x y z
N MET A 1 9.44 16.64 12.92
CA MET A 1 8.08 16.06 12.84
C MET A 1 8.18 14.56 13.05
N LYS A 2 7.36 13.97 13.92
CA LYS A 2 7.29 12.52 14.11
C LYS A 2 6.23 11.99 13.16
N ILE A 3 6.57 11.04 12.30
CA ILE A 3 5.58 10.42 11.40
C ILE A 3 4.54 9.70 12.27
N PRO A 4 3.23 9.89 12.04
CA PRO A 4 2.21 9.14 12.76
C PRO A 4 2.39 7.64 12.54
N TYR A 5 2.30 6.85 13.61
CA TYR A 5 2.49 5.39 13.55
C TYR A 5 1.52 4.72 12.57
N ASP A 6 0.29 5.23 12.52
CA ASP A 6 -0.76 4.82 11.59
C ASP A 6 -0.30 4.85 10.12
N LYS A 7 0.29 5.97 9.67
CA LYS A 7 0.79 6.10 8.30
C LYS A 7 1.96 5.17 8.00
N LEU A 8 2.79 4.87 9.00
CA LEU A 8 3.86 3.87 8.85
C LEU A 8 3.29 2.46 8.67
N LEU A 9 2.17 2.14 9.34
CA LEU A 9 1.52 0.85 9.18
C LEU A 9 0.90 0.71 7.79
N HIS A 10 0.21 1.75 7.29
CA HIS A 10 -0.31 1.78 5.92
C HIS A 10 0.79 1.57 4.88
N PHE A 11 1.91 2.27 5.04
CA PHE A 11 3.09 2.07 4.20
C PHE A 11 3.63 0.64 4.24
N ALA A 12 3.80 0.07 5.45
CA ALA A 12 4.32 -1.28 5.62
C ALA A 12 3.38 -2.35 5.01
N VAL A 13 2.08 -2.20 5.21
CA VAL A 13 1.05 -3.06 4.60
C VAL A 13 1.08 -2.96 3.08
N GLY A 14 1.19 -1.75 2.54
CA GLY A 14 1.32 -1.54 1.11
C GLY A 14 2.55 -2.19 0.48
N ALA A 15 3.70 -2.11 1.17
CA ALA A 15 4.92 -2.80 0.76
C ALA A 15 4.76 -4.32 0.81
N LEU A 16 4.13 -4.85 1.86
CA LEU A 16 3.87 -6.28 1.99
C LEU A 16 2.96 -6.81 0.88
N ILE A 17 1.84 -6.12 0.60
CA ILE A 17 0.92 -6.47 -0.50
C ILE A 17 1.67 -6.45 -1.82
N THR A 18 2.43 -5.39 -2.09
CA THR A 18 3.20 -5.27 -3.33
C THR A 18 4.19 -6.42 -3.48
N ALA A 19 4.97 -6.73 -2.43
CA ALA A 19 5.96 -7.80 -2.46
C ALA A 19 5.33 -9.17 -2.73
N LEU A 20 4.22 -9.49 -2.05
CA LEU A 20 3.51 -10.75 -2.25
C LEU A 20 2.98 -10.89 -3.67
N VAL A 21 2.36 -9.84 -4.20
CA VAL A 21 1.79 -9.87 -5.55
C VAL A 21 2.89 -9.98 -6.60
N VAL A 22 4.00 -9.25 -6.45
CA VAL A 22 5.17 -9.40 -7.34
C VAL A 22 5.70 -10.83 -7.30
N VAL A 23 5.90 -11.42 -6.12
CA VAL A 23 6.45 -12.78 -5.99
C VAL A 23 5.56 -13.83 -6.69
N VAL A 24 4.24 -13.65 -6.65
CA VAL A 24 3.28 -14.59 -7.26
C VAL A 24 3.08 -14.36 -8.75
N THR A 25 3.14 -13.11 -9.22
CA THR A 25 2.74 -12.73 -10.58
C THR A 25 3.88 -12.29 -11.49
N ASP A 26 5.07 -12.07 -10.91
CA ASP A 26 6.25 -11.46 -11.56
C ASP A 26 5.94 -10.12 -12.25
N SER A 27 4.91 -9.40 -11.79
CA SER A 27 4.42 -8.18 -12.43
C SER A 27 4.25 -7.03 -11.45
N LEU A 28 5.11 -6.01 -11.60
CA LEU A 28 5.01 -4.75 -10.86
C LEU A 28 3.72 -3.97 -11.18
N ALA A 29 3.20 -4.10 -12.40
CA ALA A 29 1.95 -3.46 -12.80
C ALA A 29 0.74 -4.08 -12.07
N VAL A 30 0.69 -5.42 -11.98
CA VAL A 30 -0.36 -6.12 -11.22
C VAL A 30 -0.27 -5.80 -9.74
N ALA A 31 0.95 -5.74 -9.19
CA ALA A 31 1.18 -5.34 -7.81
C ALA A 31 0.77 -3.89 -7.51
N GLY A 32 1.02 -2.98 -8.45
CA GLY A 32 0.57 -1.58 -8.36
C GLY A 32 -0.96 -1.45 -8.36
N ALA A 33 -1.65 -2.20 -9.23
CA ALA A 33 -3.11 -2.24 -9.21
C ALA A 33 -3.65 -2.83 -7.90
N ALA A 34 -3.04 -3.93 -7.41
CA ALA A 34 -3.46 -4.58 -6.18
C ALA A 34 -3.31 -3.67 -4.94
N VAL A 35 -2.19 -2.96 -4.82
CA VAL A 35 -1.97 -2.06 -3.66
C VAL A 35 -2.90 -0.85 -3.70
N LEU A 36 -3.20 -0.32 -4.90
CA LEU A 36 -4.17 0.77 -5.08
C LEU A 36 -5.57 0.32 -4.67
N LEU A 37 -6.01 -0.86 -5.14
CA LEU A 37 -7.31 -1.43 -4.78
C LEU A 37 -7.40 -1.72 -3.27
N ALA A 38 -6.32 -2.21 -2.66
CA ALA A 38 -6.28 -2.46 -1.23
C ALA A 38 -6.38 -1.16 -0.41
N GLY A 39 -5.62 -0.12 -0.78
CA GLY A 39 -5.68 1.19 -0.13
C GLY A 39 -7.05 1.85 -0.28
N ALA A 40 -7.57 1.92 -1.51
CA ALA A 40 -8.89 2.51 -1.78
C ALA A 40 -10.02 1.70 -1.12
N GLY A 41 -9.93 0.37 -1.12
CA GLY A 41 -10.91 -0.51 -0.48
C GLY A 41 -10.94 -0.35 1.03
N ARG A 42 -9.77 -0.18 1.67
CA ARG A 42 -9.68 0.08 3.10
C ARG A 42 -10.32 1.41 3.46
N GLU A 43 -9.98 2.48 2.74
CA GLU A 43 -10.55 3.80 2.96
C GLU A 43 -12.06 3.83 2.71
N PHE A 44 -12.53 3.11 1.68
CA PHE A 44 -13.96 2.98 1.41
C PHE A 44 -14.69 2.25 2.55
N TYR A 45 -14.09 1.21 3.11
CA TYR A 45 -14.61 0.50 4.28
C TYR A 45 -14.69 1.43 5.50
N ASP A 46 -13.64 2.22 5.76
CA ASP A 46 -13.57 3.17 6.86
C ASP A 46 -14.60 4.30 6.69
N ALA A 47 -14.85 4.74 5.45
CA ALA A 47 -15.90 5.71 5.14
C ALA A 47 -17.33 5.19 5.37
N TYR A 48 -17.54 3.87 5.34
CA TYR A 48 -18.83 3.24 5.64
C TYR A 48 -19.01 2.96 7.14
N HIS A 49 -17.93 2.72 7.87
CA HIS A 49 -17.91 2.42 9.31
C HIS A 49 -17.35 3.60 10.13
N ARG A 50 -17.96 4.78 9.93
CA ARG A 50 -17.53 6.04 10.58
C ARG A 50 -17.69 6.07 12.10
N ASP A 51 -18.46 5.15 12.64
CA ASP A 51 -18.64 4.95 14.08
C ASP A 51 -17.38 4.39 14.75
N THR A 52 -16.55 3.63 14.02
CA THR A 52 -15.33 3.01 14.54
C THR A 52 -14.04 3.51 13.87
N ASN A 53 -14.13 4.00 12.63
CA ASN A 53 -12.97 4.38 11.82
C ASN A 53 -13.09 5.82 11.31
N THR A 54 -11.94 6.43 11.01
CA THR A 54 -11.86 7.73 10.34
C THR A 54 -11.30 7.52 8.95
N ALA A 55 -12.03 8.01 7.94
CA ALA A 55 -11.54 8.05 6.57
C ALA A 55 -10.45 9.14 6.45
N ASP A 56 -9.24 8.77 6.05
CA ASP A 56 -8.14 9.67 5.76
C ASP A 56 -7.46 9.30 4.42
N ILE A 57 -7.61 10.16 3.43
CA ILE A 57 -7.06 9.94 2.09
C ILE A 57 -5.53 9.76 2.08
N TRP A 58 -4.83 10.25 3.11
CA TRP A 58 -3.40 10.03 3.27
C TRP A 58 -3.04 8.56 3.53
N ASP A 59 -3.99 7.73 3.97
CA ASP A 59 -3.79 6.28 4.13
C ASP A 59 -3.72 5.56 2.80
N ILE A 60 -4.51 5.99 1.81
CA ILE A 60 -4.37 5.50 0.43
C ILE A 60 -2.99 5.85 -0.09
N VAL A 61 -2.56 7.11 0.09
CA VAL A 61 -1.26 7.58 -0.39
C VAL A 61 -0.11 6.83 0.29
N ALA A 62 -0.17 6.67 1.61
CA ALA A 62 0.83 5.93 2.39
C ALA A 62 0.88 4.45 1.96
N THR A 63 -0.28 3.81 1.77
CA THR A 63 -0.38 2.43 1.28
C THR A 63 0.24 2.29 -0.11
N CYS A 64 -0.11 3.15 -1.05
CA CYS A 64 0.47 3.15 -2.39
C CYS A 64 1.98 3.44 -2.40
N ALA A 65 2.48 4.27 -1.49
CA ALA A 65 3.91 4.57 -1.38
C ALA A 65 4.75 3.34 -1.02
N GLY A 66 4.16 2.33 -0.35
CA GLY A 66 4.80 1.05 -0.08
C GLY A 66 5.23 0.29 -1.33
N TRP A 67 4.67 0.61 -2.51
CA TRP A 67 5.08 0.03 -3.79
C TRP A 67 6.52 0.38 -4.19
N ILE A 68 6.96 1.60 -3.86
CA ILE A 68 8.25 2.18 -4.27
C ILE A 68 9.45 1.34 -3.84
N PRO A 69 9.64 0.98 -2.55
CA PRO A 69 10.79 0.17 -2.15
C PRO A 69 10.80 -1.21 -2.82
N VAL A 70 9.63 -1.83 -3.04
CA VAL A 70 9.54 -3.14 -3.71
C VAL A 70 9.94 -3.03 -5.18
N ALA A 71 9.41 -2.01 -5.88
CA ALA A 71 9.78 -1.74 -7.27
C ALA A 71 11.28 -1.50 -7.43
N LEU A 72 11.90 -0.77 -6.50
CA LEU A 72 13.34 -0.53 -6.50
C LEU A 72 14.13 -1.83 -6.33
N VAL A 73 13.74 -2.70 -5.40
CA VAL A 73 14.38 -4.00 -5.20
C VAL A 73 14.30 -4.86 -6.45
N VAL A 74 13.12 -4.96 -7.06
CA VAL A 74 12.92 -5.73 -8.31
C VAL A 74 13.81 -5.18 -9.43
N GLN A 75 13.85 -3.86 -9.60
CA GLN A 75 14.68 -3.21 -10.62
C GLN A 75 16.18 -3.46 -10.41
N ILE A 76 16.64 -3.51 -9.16
CA ILE A 76 18.04 -3.82 -8.82
C ILE A 76 18.34 -5.29 -9.09
N SER A 77 17.43 -6.21 -8.73
CA SER A 77 17.61 -7.65 -8.90
C SER A 77 17.58 -8.12 -10.36
N GLN A 78 17.00 -7.32 -11.26
CA GLN A 78 16.96 -7.60 -12.70
C GLN A 78 18.15 -7.03 -13.49
N ARG A 79 19.09 -6.34 -12.83
CA ARG A 79 20.35 -5.86 -13.43
C ARG A 79 21.46 -6.87 -13.24
#